data_AF-A0A966Q0P3-F1
#
_entry.id   AF-A0A966Q0P3-F1
#
_cell.length_a   1.000
_cell.length_b   1.000
_cell.length_c   1.000
_cell.angle_alpha   90.00
_cell.angle_beta   90.00
_cell.angle_gamma   90.00
#
_symmetry.space_group_name_H-M   'P 1'
#
loop_
_entity.id
_entity.type
_entity.pdbx_description
1 polymer ?
#
loop_
_entity_poly.entity_id
_entity_poly.type
_entity_poly.pdbx_seq_one_letter_code
_entity_poly.pdbx_strand_id
1 'polypeptide(L)'
;MLSTATAIIEAVSDSIMEDETMDLARFITHKRHELSDDEFAKAIYFYSGMLSSNTADRITKVLLNPTEIAELMMSIDELEQLQNEVLGEENN
;
A
#
# COMPACT_ATOMS: atom_id res chain seq x y z
N MET A 1 -1.23 18.93 -15.41
CA MET A 1 -2.02 18.93 -14.15
C MET A 1 -3.38 18.25 -14.32
N LEU A 2 -4.25 18.66 -15.25
CA LEU A 2 -5.49 17.91 -15.51
C LEU A 2 -5.23 16.46 -15.94
N SER A 3 -4.26 16.25 -16.84
CA SER A 3 -3.79 14.92 -17.26
C SER A 3 -3.31 14.06 -16.07
N THR A 4 -2.53 14.65 -15.17
CA THR A 4 -2.06 14.00 -13.94
C THR A 4 -3.22 13.63 -13.02
N ALA A 5 -4.19 14.53 -12.84
CA ALA A 5 -5.37 14.27 -12.02
C ALA A 5 -6.23 13.12 -12.59
N THR A 6 -6.41 13.08 -13.92
CA THR A 6 -7.09 11.96 -14.59
C THR A 6 -6.31 10.65 -14.41
N ALA A 7 -5.00 10.67 -14.59
CA ALA A 7 -4.15 9.49 -14.40
C ALA A 7 -4.19 8.96 -12.95
N ILE A 8 -4.28 9.83 -11.94
CA ILE A 8 -4.47 9.42 -10.54
C ILE A 8 -5.82 8.73 -10.35
N ILE A 9 -6.90 9.29 -10.92
CA ILE A 9 -8.24 8.69 -10.83
C ILE A 9 -8.27 7.31 -11.49
N GLU A 10 -7.66 7.18 -12.68
CA GLU A 10 -7.53 5.90 -13.38
C GLU A 10 -6.70 4.91 -12.57
N ALA A 11 -5.54 5.32 -12.06
CA ALA A 11 -4.70 4.48 -11.21
C ALA A 11 -5.43 3.95 -9.97
N VAL A 12 -6.22 4.79 -9.30
CA VAL A 12 -7.05 4.37 -8.16
C VAL A 12 -8.12 3.37 -8.59
N SER A 13 -8.83 3.65 -9.67
CA SER A 13 -9.87 2.76 -10.21
C SER A 13 -9.29 1.39 -10.56
N ASP A 14 -8.14 1.37 -11.25
CA ASP A 14 -7.46 0.15 -11.64
C ASP A 14 -6.95 -0.64 -10.43
N SER A 15 -6.53 0.03 -9.36
CA SER A 15 -6.10 -0.62 -8.10
C SER A 15 -7.23 -1.41 -7.44
N ILE A 16 -8.45 -0.87 -7.49
CA ILE A 16 -9.64 -1.49 -6.90
C ILE A 16 -10.13 -2.65 -7.77
N MET A 17 -10.02 -2.53 -9.09
CA MET A 17 -10.52 -3.50 -10.06
C MET A 17 -9.48 -4.54 -10.51
N GLU A 18 -8.27 -4.51 -9.93
CA GLU A 18 -7.21 -5.46 -10.23
C GLU A 18 -7.63 -6.91 -9.89
N ASP A 19 -7.27 -7.85 -10.77
CA ASP A 19 -7.71 -9.25 -10.66
C ASP A 19 -7.32 -9.87 -9.31
N GLU A 20 -6.13 -9.59 -8.81
CA GLU A 20 -5.64 -10.09 -7.52
C GLU A 20 -6.47 -9.54 -6.35
N THR A 21 -6.83 -8.25 -6.40
CA THR A 21 -7.74 -7.61 -5.44
C THR A 21 -9.10 -8.28 -5.46
N MET A 22 -9.67 -8.46 -6.65
CA MET A 22 -10.97 -9.10 -6.82
C MET A 22 -10.97 -10.57 -6.40
N ASP A 23 -9.89 -11.30 -6.64
CA ASP A 23 -9.76 -12.71 -6.29
C ASP A 23 -9.63 -12.91 -4.77
N LEU A 24 -8.91 -12.05 -4.06
CA LEU A 24 -8.89 -12.09 -2.60
C LEU A 24 -10.27 -11.74 -2.02
N ALA A 25 -10.97 -10.74 -2.56
CA ALA A 25 -12.33 -10.41 -2.15
C ALA A 25 -13.30 -11.59 -2.38
N ARG A 26 -13.16 -12.29 -3.52
CA ARG A 26 -13.93 -13.51 -3.82
C ARG A 26 -13.61 -14.61 -2.83
N PHE A 27 -12.34 -14.87 -2.55
CA PHE A 27 -11.91 -15.88 -1.60
C PHE A 27 -12.53 -15.64 -0.21
N ILE A 28 -12.41 -14.41 0.30
CA ILE A 28 -12.98 -14.01 1.59
C ILE A 28 -14.50 -14.21 1.61
N THR A 29 -15.18 -13.86 0.52
CA THR A 29 -16.64 -14.03 0.39
C THR A 29 -17.03 -15.51 0.43
N HIS A 30 -16.35 -16.36 -0.34
CA HIS A 30 -16.65 -17.81 -0.38
C HIS A 30 -16.36 -18.49 0.95
N LYS A 31 -15.32 -18.04 1.68
CA LYS A 31 -14.91 -18.60 2.96
C LYS A 31 -15.62 -17.97 4.17
N ARG A 32 -16.45 -16.94 4.01
CA ARG A 32 -17.08 -16.21 5.13
C ARG A 32 -17.75 -17.12 6.17
N HIS A 33 -18.44 -18.17 5.71
CA HIS A 33 -19.17 -19.11 6.57
C HIS A 33 -18.29 -20.22 7.15
N GLU A 34 -17.08 -20.39 6.64
CA GLU A 34 -16.08 -21.36 7.11
C GLU A 34 -15.09 -20.74 8.11
N LEU A 35 -14.97 -19.40 8.13
CA LEU A 35 -14.08 -18.66 9.01
C LEU A 35 -14.75 -18.29 10.33
N SER A 36 -14.00 -18.37 11.43
CA SER A 36 -14.38 -17.70 12.68
C SER A 36 -14.42 -16.17 12.50
N ASP A 37 -15.08 -15.46 13.41
CA ASP A 37 -15.16 -14.00 13.32
C ASP A 37 -13.78 -13.33 13.44
N ASP A 38 -12.86 -13.88 14.23
CA ASP A 38 -11.48 -13.39 14.35
C ASP A 38 -10.69 -13.60 13.04
N GLU A 39 -10.84 -14.75 12.40
CA GLU A 39 -10.18 -15.04 11.12
C GLU A 39 -10.74 -14.18 10.00
N PHE A 40 -12.06 -13.98 9.98
CA PHE A 40 -12.71 -13.10 9.03
C PHE A 40 -12.27 -11.64 9.22
N ALA A 41 -12.20 -11.16 10.47
CA ALA A 41 -11.70 -9.81 10.77
C ALA A 41 -10.25 -9.62 10.30
N LYS A 42 -9.38 -10.61 10.54
CA LYS A 42 -8.00 -10.59 10.02
C LYS A 42 -7.97 -10.57 8.50
N ALA A 43 -8.78 -11.38 7.83
CA ALA A 43 -8.84 -11.43 6.38
C ALA A 43 -9.27 -10.10 5.76
N ILE A 44 -10.26 -9.41 6.36
CA ILE A 44 -10.68 -8.07 5.95
C ILE A 44 -9.58 -7.03 6.22
N TYR A 45 -8.89 -7.12 7.35
CA TYR A 45 -7.76 -6.24 7.65
C TYR A 45 -6.64 -6.40 6.60
N PHE A 46 -6.26 -7.63 6.26
CA PHE A 46 -5.27 -7.90 5.21
C PHE A 46 -5.71 -7.39 3.85
N TYR A 47 -6.98 -7.64 3.47
CA TYR A 47 -7.54 -7.11 2.23
C TYR A 47 -7.45 -5.58 2.16
N SER A 48 -7.76 -4.88 3.26
CA SER A 48 -7.64 -3.42 3.31
C SER A 48 -6.21 -2.93 3.15
N GLY A 49 -5.24 -3.61 3.78
CA GLY A 49 -3.81 -3.28 3.64
C GLY A 49 -3.30 -3.49 2.22
N MET A 50 -3.70 -4.60 1.58
CA MET A 50 -3.36 -4.89 0.18
C MET A 50 -3.92 -3.81 -0.76
N LEU A 51 -5.21 -3.46 -0.61
CA LEU A 51 -5.83 -2.43 -1.45
C LEU A 51 -5.16 -1.07 -1.29
N SER A 52 -4.86 -0.66 -0.06
CA SER A 52 -4.15 0.59 0.23
C SER A 52 -2.73 0.58 -0.34
N SER A 53 -2.02 -0.54 -0.23
CA SER A 53 -0.66 -0.71 -0.77
C SER A 53 -0.65 -0.57 -2.30
N ASN A 54 -1.52 -1.30 -3.01
CA ASN A 54 -1.58 -1.25 -4.47
C ASN A 54 -1.95 0.14 -4.97
N THR A 55 -2.89 0.80 -4.28
CA THR A 55 -3.29 2.18 -4.61
C THR A 55 -2.12 3.16 -4.41
N ALA A 56 -1.41 3.06 -3.29
CA ALA A 56 -0.27 3.93 -3.01
C ALA A 56 0.86 3.73 -4.03
N ASP A 57 1.19 2.49 -4.38
CA ASP A 57 2.21 2.16 -5.39
C ASP A 57 1.86 2.75 -6.76
N ARG A 58 0.62 2.54 -7.24
CA ARG A 58 0.17 3.05 -8.54
C ARG A 58 0.12 4.57 -8.58
N ILE A 59 -0.37 5.23 -7.53
CA ILE A 59 -0.35 6.70 -7.43
C ILE A 59 1.08 7.23 -7.43
N THR A 60 1.98 6.57 -6.69
CA THR A 60 3.40 6.97 -6.63
C THR A 60 4.03 6.94 -8.01
N LYS A 61 3.77 5.91 -8.81
CA LYS A 61 4.24 5.80 -10.20
C LYS A 61 3.64 6.83 -11.16
N VAL A 62 2.46 7.38 -10.86
CA VAL A 62 1.86 8.48 -11.63
C VAL A 62 2.51 9.82 -11.26
N LEU A 63 2.84 10.00 -9.98
CA LEU A 63 3.34 11.27 -9.45
C LEU A 63 4.85 11.44 -9.62
N LEU A 64 5.61 10.35 -9.51
CA LEU A 64 7.06 10.35 -9.48
C LEU A 64 7.62 9.50 -10.62
N ASN A 65 8.68 9.99 -11.24
CA ASN A 65 9.48 9.22 -12.17
C ASN A 65 10.43 8.26 -11.40
N PRO A 66 11.02 7.25 -12.07
CA PRO A 66 11.86 6.26 -11.40
C PRO A 66 13.04 6.84 -10.60
N THR A 67 13.62 7.96 -11.05
CA THR A 67 14.71 8.63 -10.33
C THR A 67 14.17 9.29 -9.06
N GLU A 68 13.03 9.99 -9.13
CA GLU A 68 12.39 10.62 -7.97
C GLU A 68 11.94 9.58 -6.93
N ILE A 69 11.53 8.39 -7.35
CA ILE A 69 11.22 7.27 -6.45
C ILE A 69 12.49 6.80 -5.72
N ALA A 70 13.61 6.62 -6.45
CA ALA A 70 14.86 6.19 -5.85
C ALA A 70 15.41 7.22 -4.85
N GLU A 71 15.34 8.51 -5.19
CA GLU A 71 15.71 9.61 -4.29
C GLU A 71 14.83 9.66 -3.04
N LEU A 72 13.52 9.44 -3.19
CA LEU A 72 12.59 9.34 -2.06
C LEU A 72 12.95 8.18 -1.14
N MET A 73 13.24 7.00 -1.69
CA MET A 73 13.65 5.83 -0.90
C MET A 73 14.95 6.09 -0.15
N MET A 74 15.96 6.66 -0.81
CA MET A 74 17.21 7.04 -0.14
C MET A 74 16.98 8.01 1.01
N SER A 75 16.09 9.00 0.81
CA SER A 75 15.74 9.98 1.85
C SER A 75 15.03 9.33 3.03
N ILE A 76 14.19 8.31 2.79
CA ILE A 76 13.53 7.52 3.83
C ILE A 76 14.58 6.72 4.63
N ASP A 77 15.48 6.02 3.95
CA ASP A 77 16.53 5.22 4.59
C ASP A 77 17.46 6.10 5.47
N GLU A 78 17.84 7.28 4.97
CA GLU A 78 18.61 8.26 5.74
C GLU A 78 17.85 8.75 6.99
N LEU A 79 16.55 9.00 6.88
CA LEU A 79 15.71 9.39 8.02
C LEU A 79 15.56 8.27 9.05
N GLU A 80 15.40 7.02 8.61
CA GLU A 80 15.36 5.85 9.50
C GLU A 80 16.70 5.65 10.21
N GLN A 81 17.82 5.82 9.51
CA GLN A 81 19.15 5.77 10.11
C GLN A 81 19.32 6.85 11.18
N LEU A 82 18.95 8.10 10.88
CA LEU A 82 19.01 9.20 11.85
C LEU A 82 18.10 8.95 13.06
N GLN A 83 16.89 8.41 12.85
CA GLN A 83 15.99 8.03 13.93
C GLN A 83 16.64 6.97 14.83
N ASN A 84 17.26 5.95 14.24
CA ASN A 84 17.93 4.88 14.98
C ASN A 84 19.19 5.37 15.71
N GLU A 85 19.93 6.32 15.16
CA GLU A 85 21.08 6.94 15.82
C GLU A 85 20.63 7.78 17.04
N VAL A 86 19.62 8.64 16.87
CA VAL A 86 19.10 9.49 17.95
C VAL A 86 18.42 8.68 19.06
N LEU A 87 17.56 7.72 18.71
CA LEU A 87 16.85 6.88 19.69
C LEU A 87 17.73 5.74 20.24
N GLY A 88 18.76 5.34 19.48
CA GLY A 88 19.77 4.36 19.91
C GLY A 88 20.74 4.93 20.93
N GLU A 89 21.04 6.24 20.86
CA GLU A 89 21.85 6.94 21.87
C GLU A 89 21.14 7.13 23.21
N GLU A 90 19.79 7.19 23.25
CA GLU A 90 19.04 7.29 24.52
C GLU A 90 19.00 5.98 25.34
N ASN A 91 19.49 4.86 24.79
CA ASN A 91 19.46 3.54 25.44
C ASN A 91 20.83 3.03 25.92
N ASN A 92 21.86 3.89 25.98
CA ASN A 92 23.18 3.61 26.60
C ASN A 92 23.54 4.65 27.67
#